data_AF-A0A820ZAM7-F1
#
_entry.id   AF-A0A820ZAM7-F1
#
_cell.length_a   1.000
_cell.length_b   1.000
_cell.length_c   1.000
_cell.angle_alpha   90.00
_cell.angle_beta   90.00
_cell.angle_gamma   90.00
#
_symmetry.space_group_name_H-M   'P 1'
#
loop_
_entity.id
_entity.type
_entity.pdbx_description
1 polymer ?
#
loop_
_entity_poly.entity_id
_entity_poly.type
_entity_poly.pdbx_seq_one_letter_code
_entity_poly.pdbx_strand_id
1 'polypeptide(L)'
;EWFTSGTLENILLQWENNSTKEIQIERTPLNILCYNVQGWGSRCLEVIDIVYKVEASTCVFTEVGELWNISRVPHFNIFHQHGTNKSGGVCVAIGKHLKGTRIEINVENTVIIDVNGLSETIRVIAIYWPAGQIMMLEDLEPYIIENTIITGDFNASIKEWG
;
A
#
# COMPACT_ATOMS: atom_id res chain seq x y z
N GLU A 1 -19.44 -27.69 -14.61
CA GLU A 1 -19.04 -29.10 -14.40
C GLU A 1 -19.64 -29.76 -13.14
N TRP A 2 -20.45 -29.07 -12.34
CA TRP A 2 -21.07 -29.66 -11.12
C TRP A 2 -22.44 -30.32 -11.36
N PHE A 3 -22.99 -30.23 -12.58
CA PHE A 3 -24.31 -30.73 -12.94
C PHE A 3 -24.29 -32.15 -13.57
N THR A 4 -23.13 -32.78 -13.69
CA THR A 4 -22.96 -34.05 -14.42
C THR A 4 -22.55 -35.25 -13.56
N SER A 5 -22.40 -35.09 -12.24
CA SER A 5 -22.06 -36.18 -11.33
C SER A 5 -23.32 -36.82 -10.75
N GLY A 6 -23.69 -37.99 -11.29
CA GLY A 6 -24.97 -38.66 -10.98
C GLY A 6 -25.11 -39.24 -9.57
N THR A 7 -24.10 -39.15 -8.70
CA THR A 7 -24.14 -39.64 -7.31
C THR A 7 -23.30 -38.77 -6.39
N LEU A 8 -23.70 -38.67 -5.12
CA LEU A 8 -22.97 -37.94 -4.07
C LEU A 8 -21.53 -38.44 -3.90
N GLU A 9 -21.31 -39.74 -4.07
CA GLU A 9 -20.00 -40.38 -3.96
C GLU A 9 -19.03 -39.90 -5.04
N ASN A 10 -19.52 -39.67 -6.27
CA ASN A 10 -18.71 -39.08 -7.33
C ASN A 10 -18.33 -37.62 -7.05
N ILE A 11 -19.22 -36.86 -6.39
CA ILE A 11 -18.91 -35.49 -5.96
C ILE A 11 -17.82 -35.51 -4.89
N LEU A 12 -17.93 -36.40 -3.90
CA LEU A 12 -16.96 -36.53 -2.82
C LEU A 12 -15.59 -36.98 -3.35
N LEU A 13 -15.55 -37.95 -4.26
CA LEU A 13 -14.31 -38.38 -4.92
C LEU A 13 -13.67 -37.27 -5.76
N GLN A 14 -14.46 -36.46 -6.48
CA GLN A 14 -13.92 -35.30 -7.19
C GLN A 14 -13.39 -34.24 -6.22
N TRP A 15 -14.03 -34.06 -5.08
CA TRP A 15 -13.60 -33.13 -4.05
C TRP A 15 -12.31 -33.59 -3.37
N GLU A 16 -12.19 -34.87 -3.00
CA GLU A 16 -10.97 -35.48 -2.47
C GLU A 16 -9.82 -35.39 -3.48
N ASN A 17 -10.06 -35.78 -4.75
CA ASN A 17 -9.03 -35.72 -5.79
C ASN A 17 -8.57 -34.30 -6.10
N ASN A 18 -9.45 -33.30 -5.98
CA ASN A 18 -9.08 -31.89 -6.14
C ASN A 18 -8.41 -31.31 -4.89
N SER A 19 -8.72 -31.79 -3.69
CA SER A 19 -8.09 -31.35 -2.44
C SER A 19 -6.73 -32.01 -2.19
N THR A 20 -6.41 -33.12 -2.86
CA THR A 20 -5.08 -33.73 -2.88
C THR A 20 -4.12 -33.16 -3.93
N LYS A 21 -4.57 -32.23 -4.79
CA LYS A 21 -3.60 -31.48 -5.61
C LYS A 21 -2.78 -30.62 -4.67
N GLU A 22 -1.47 -30.86 -4.63
CA GLU A 22 -0.51 -29.94 -4.01
C GLU A 22 -0.87 -28.54 -4.49
N ILE A 23 -1.32 -27.69 -3.56
CA ILE A 23 -1.56 -26.28 -3.85
C ILE A 23 -0.20 -25.75 -4.24
N GLN A 24 0.04 -25.59 -5.55
CA GLN A 24 1.15 -24.78 -6.01
C GLN A 24 0.93 -23.42 -5.39
N ILE A 25 1.75 -23.07 -4.40
CA ILE A 25 1.72 -21.75 -3.78
C ILE A 25 2.21 -20.80 -4.87
N GLU A 26 1.28 -20.30 -5.67
CA GLU A 26 1.57 -19.25 -6.64
C GLU A 26 2.08 -18.05 -5.84
N ARG A 27 3.37 -17.74 -6.04
CA ARG A 27 3.98 -16.55 -5.45
C ARG A 27 3.50 -15.34 -6.24
N THR A 28 2.43 -14.71 -5.78
CA THR A 28 1.97 -13.45 -6.35
C THR A 28 2.91 -12.32 -5.91
N PRO A 29 3.43 -11.49 -6.82
CA PRO A 29 4.28 -10.37 -6.45
C PRO A 29 3.48 -9.32 -5.65
N LEU A 30 4.15 -8.65 -4.70
CA LEU A 30 3.58 -7.47 -4.06
C LEU A 30 3.77 -6.26 -4.97
N ASN A 31 2.66 -5.77 -5.54
CA ASN A 31 2.65 -4.53 -6.31
C ASN A 31 2.45 -3.33 -5.38
N ILE A 32 3.41 -2.39 -5.40
CA ILE A 32 3.35 -1.12 -4.68
C ILE A 32 3.20 0.02 -5.68
N LEU A 33 2.12 0.78 -5.57
CA LEU A 33 1.90 2.01 -6.32
C LEU A 33 2.41 3.20 -5.51
N CYS A 34 3.19 4.09 -6.13
CA CYS A 34 3.50 5.41 -5.57
C CYS A 34 2.98 6.48 -6.52
N TYR A 35 2.17 7.41 -6.01
CA TYR A 35 1.47 8.39 -6.83
C TYR A 35 1.24 9.71 -6.10
N ASN A 36 1.77 10.81 -6.64
CA ASN A 36 1.47 12.15 -6.17
C ASN A 36 0.08 12.57 -6.69
N VAL A 37 -0.88 12.72 -5.77
CA VAL A 37 -2.28 12.97 -6.09
C VAL A 37 -2.53 14.43 -6.43
N GLN A 38 -1.81 15.38 -5.85
CA GLN A 38 -2.06 16.82 -6.00
C GLN A 38 -3.49 17.23 -5.60
N GLY A 39 -3.98 16.68 -4.48
CA GLY A 39 -5.29 16.96 -3.91
C GLY A 39 -6.28 15.80 -4.05
N TRP A 40 -6.50 15.06 -2.97
CA TRP A 40 -7.40 13.90 -2.95
C TRP A 40 -8.85 14.26 -3.27
N GLY A 41 -9.32 15.41 -2.76
CA GLY A 41 -10.71 15.82 -2.89
C GLY A 41 -11.19 15.96 -4.34
N SER A 42 -10.32 16.43 -5.24
CA SER A 42 -10.64 16.61 -6.66
C SER A 42 -10.35 15.38 -7.52
N ARG A 43 -9.44 14.49 -7.09
CA ARG A 43 -8.91 13.39 -7.92
C ARG A 43 -9.17 11.99 -7.36
N CYS A 44 -10.02 11.86 -6.34
CA CYS A 44 -10.31 10.57 -5.71
C CYS A 44 -10.78 9.47 -6.68
N LEU A 45 -11.56 9.81 -7.71
CA LEU A 45 -12.00 8.83 -8.72
C LEU A 45 -10.85 8.34 -9.61
N GLU A 46 -9.92 9.22 -9.97
CA GLU A 46 -8.71 8.86 -10.72
C GLU A 46 -7.82 7.93 -9.88
N VAL A 47 -7.65 8.24 -8.60
CA VAL A 47 -6.91 7.39 -7.66
C VAL A 47 -7.51 5.98 -7.63
N ILE A 48 -8.83 5.87 -7.49
CA ILE A 48 -9.52 4.57 -7.46
C ILE A 48 -9.30 3.79 -8.78
N ASP A 49 -9.42 4.45 -9.93
CA ASP A 49 -9.20 3.82 -11.24
C ASP A 49 -7.78 3.28 -11.40
N ILE A 50 -6.77 4.09 -11.06
CA ILE A 50 -5.35 3.69 -11.16
C ILE A 50 -5.05 2.50 -10.24
N VAL A 51 -5.55 2.50 -9.00
CA VAL A 51 -5.32 1.41 -8.03
C VAL A 51 -5.79 0.07 -8.59
N TYR A 52 -6.99 0.02 -9.17
CA TYR A 52 -7.52 -1.21 -9.75
C TYR A 52 -6.86 -1.59 -11.06
N LYS A 53 -6.51 -0.61 -11.90
CA LYS A 53 -5.84 -0.85 -13.18
C LYS A 53 -4.43 -1.44 -13.02
N VAL A 54 -3.72 -1.05 -11.96
CA VAL A 54 -2.36 -1.53 -11.66
C VAL A 54 -2.39 -2.77 -10.77
N GLU A 55 -3.56 -3.19 -10.30
CA GLU A 55 -3.72 -4.30 -9.35
C GLU A 55 -2.79 -4.14 -8.13
N ALA A 56 -2.67 -2.91 -7.63
CA ALA A 56 -1.79 -2.58 -6.51
C ALA A 56 -2.33 -3.17 -5.21
N SER A 57 -1.49 -3.85 -4.43
CA SER A 57 -1.87 -4.36 -3.09
C SER A 57 -1.54 -3.37 -1.98
N THR A 58 -0.60 -2.47 -2.25
CA THR A 58 -0.19 -1.38 -1.37
C THR A 58 -0.04 -0.12 -2.22
N CYS A 59 -0.53 1.01 -1.73
CA CYS A 59 -0.44 2.29 -2.43
C CYS A 59 0.08 3.37 -1.49
N VAL A 60 0.98 4.20 -1.99
CA VAL A 60 1.51 5.39 -1.33
C VAL A 60 1.06 6.60 -2.14
N PHE A 61 0.32 7.47 -1.47
CA PHE A 61 -0.22 8.69 -2.03
C PHE A 61 0.38 9.90 -1.32
N THR A 62 0.98 10.79 -2.11
CA THR A 62 1.50 12.07 -1.62
C THR A 62 0.63 13.22 -2.11
N GLU A 63 0.78 14.38 -1.47
CA GLU A 63 -0.07 15.55 -1.70
C GLU A 63 -1.57 15.27 -1.62
N VAL A 64 -2.00 14.54 -0.60
CA VAL A 64 -3.43 14.22 -0.45
C VAL A 64 -4.26 15.42 0.01
N GLY A 65 -3.62 16.42 0.63
CA GLY A 65 -4.25 17.60 1.16
C GLY A 65 -5.19 17.32 2.35
N GLU A 66 -5.95 18.34 2.73
CA GLU A 66 -6.82 18.29 3.93
C GLU A 66 -8.04 17.36 3.77
N LEU A 67 -8.42 17.05 2.52
CA LEU A 67 -9.66 16.34 2.17
C LEU A 67 -9.46 14.84 1.89
N TRP A 68 -8.42 14.25 2.47
CA TRP A 68 -8.05 12.84 2.29
C TRP A 68 -9.17 11.84 2.68
N ASN A 69 -10.08 12.24 3.57
CA ASN A 69 -11.12 11.36 4.13
C ASN A 69 -12.48 11.42 3.43
N ILE A 70 -12.66 12.30 2.44
CA ILE A 70 -13.95 12.47 1.74
C ILE A 70 -14.37 11.18 1.02
N SER A 71 -13.41 10.49 0.42
CA SER A 71 -13.64 9.27 -0.36
C SER A 71 -12.61 8.22 0.01
N ARG A 72 -13.07 7.01 0.35
CA ARG A 72 -12.19 5.89 0.68
C ARG A 72 -11.95 5.03 -0.55
N VAL A 73 -10.74 4.51 -0.70
CA VAL A 73 -10.44 3.45 -1.66
C VAL A 73 -11.09 2.14 -1.18
N PRO A 74 -12.05 1.57 -1.92
CA PRO A 74 -12.74 0.35 -1.49
C PRO A 74 -11.76 -0.82 -1.37
N HIS A 75 -11.96 -1.70 -0.39
CA HIS A 75 -11.08 -2.85 -0.12
C HIS A 75 -9.68 -2.53 0.39
N PHE A 76 -9.40 -1.27 0.77
CA PHE A 76 -8.16 -0.90 1.44
C PHE A 76 -8.41 -0.40 2.86
N ASN A 77 -7.43 -0.62 3.73
CA ASN A 77 -7.24 0.08 4.98
C ASN A 77 -6.34 1.28 4.72
N ILE A 78 -6.75 2.46 5.19
CA ILE A 78 -6.07 3.71 4.91
C ILE A 78 -5.40 4.22 6.18
N PHE A 79 -4.13 4.59 6.07
CA PHE A 79 -3.32 5.23 7.10
C PHE A 79 -2.88 6.59 6.58
N HIS A 80 -2.98 7.62 7.40
CA HIS A 80 -2.73 8.99 6.95
C HIS A 80 -1.91 9.78 7.98
N GLN A 81 -0.98 10.59 7.49
CA GLN A 81 -0.31 11.64 8.25
C GLN A 81 -0.61 12.98 7.61
N HIS A 82 -1.09 13.92 8.43
CA HIS A 82 -1.37 15.28 7.96
C HIS A 82 -0.10 15.97 7.51
N GLY A 83 -0.23 16.81 6.48
CA GLY A 83 0.90 17.56 5.95
C GLY A 83 1.21 18.85 6.70
N THR A 84 2.35 19.44 6.36
CA THR A 84 2.78 20.75 6.91
C THR A 84 2.22 21.93 6.13
N ASN A 85 1.52 21.69 5.02
CA ASN A 85 0.90 22.71 4.19
C ASN A 85 -0.45 22.19 3.62
N LYS A 86 -1.22 23.07 2.98
CA LYS A 86 -2.56 22.76 2.45
C LYS A 86 -2.60 21.62 1.44
N SER A 87 -1.54 21.48 0.66
CA SER A 87 -1.43 20.46 -0.39
C SER A 87 -0.79 19.17 0.11
N GLY A 88 -0.11 19.20 1.25
CA GLY A 88 0.75 18.11 1.71
C GLY A 88 0.00 16.93 2.30
N GLY A 89 0.73 16.14 3.08
CA GLY A 89 0.20 14.95 3.72
C GLY A 89 0.44 13.70 2.88
N VAL A 90 0.43 12.57 3.59
CA VAL A 90 0.73 11.26 3.04
C VAL A 90 -0.36 10.30 3.45
N CYS A 91 -0.78 9.47 2.50
CA CYS A 91 -1.72 8.39 2.72
C CYS A 91 -1.13 7.08 2.22
N VAL A 92 -1.13 6.05 3.07
CA VAL A 92 -0.79 4.68 2.69
C VAL A 92 -2.07 3.85 2.72
N ALA A 93 -2.42 3.25 1.58
CA ALA A 93 -3.54 2.33 1.46
C ALA A 93 -3.00 0.90 1.36
N ILE A 94 -3.44 0.01 2.25
CA ILE A 94 -3.09 -1.41 2.27
C ILE A 94 -4.34 -2.25 1.97
N GLY A 95 -4.28 -3.12 0.96
CA GLY A 95 -5.40 -4.00 0.62
C GLY A 95 -5.82 -4.86 1.81
N LYS A 96 -7.13 -5.07 2.00
CA LYS A 96 -7.69 -5.78 3.17
C LYS A 96 -7.30 -7.26 3.24
N HIS A 97 -6.79 -7.84 2.15
CA HIS A 97 -6.18 -9.17 2.13
C HIS A 97 -4.82 -9.20 2.82
N LEU A 98 -4.20 -8.03 3.04
CA LEU A 98 -2.97 -7.84 3.82
C LEU A 98 -3.28 -7.19 5.18
N LYS A 99 -2.34 -7.31 6.10
CA LYS A 99 -2.42 -6.66 7.42
C LYS A 99 -1.36 -5.56 7.54
N GLY A 100 -1.82 -4.30 7.54
CA GLY A 100 -0.97 -3.14 7.82
C GLY A 100 -0.98 -2.78 9.31
N THR A 101 0.20 -2.56 9.89
CA THR A 101 0.36 -2.04 11.26
C THR A 101 1.12 -0.72 11.19
N ARG A 102 0.52 0.36 11.70
CA ARG A 102 1.16 1.67 11.76
C ARG A 102 2.22 1.72 12.86
N ILE A 103 3.36 2.29 12.54
CA ILE A 103 4.39 2.66 13.50
C ILE A 103 4.21 4.14 13.80
N GLU A 104 3.92 4.45 15.05
CA GLU A 104 3.75 5.83 15.46
C GLU A 104 5.10 6.53 15.53
N ILE A 105 5.18 7.65 14.80
CA ILE A 105 6.35 8.50 14.71
C ILE A 105 5.90 9.95 14.79
N ASN A 106 6.81 10.82 15.21
CA ASN A 106 6.59 12.26 15.23
C ASN A 106 7.37 12.95 14.10
N VAL A 107 7.25 12.44 12.88
CA VAL A 107 7.82 13.05 11.66
C VAL A 107 6.65 13.44 10.77
N GLU A 108 6.54 14.74 10.51
CA GLU A 108 5.48 15.26 9.64
C GLU A 108 5.64 14.76 8.21
N ASN A 109 4.53 14.71 7.46
CA ASN A 109 4.50 14.19 6.10
C ASN A 109 5.11 12.77 5.93
N THR A 110 5.15 11.97 7.00
CA THR A 110 5.68 10.59 6.94
C THR A 110 4.67 9.61 7.53
N VAL A 111 4.48 8.47 6.85
CA VAL A 111 3.70 7.33 7.35
C VAL A 111 4.57 6.08 7.27
N ILE A 112 4.69 5.34 8.37
CA ILE A 112 5.41 4.07 8.39
C ILE A 112 4.44 2.94 8.70
N ILE A 113 4.37 1.96 7.79
CA ILE A 113 3.50 0.79 7.91
C ILE A 113 4.32 -0.49 7.77
N ASP A 114 4.16 -1.40 8.72
CA ASP A 114 4.56 -2.80 8.56
C ASP A 114 3.46 -3.58 7.84
N VAL A 115 3.77 -4.08 6.65
CA VAL A 115 2.87 -4.88 5.81
C VAL A 115 3.13 -6.36 6.08
N ASN A 116 2.11 -7.04 6.59
CA ASN A 116 2.12 -8.46 6.96
C ASN A 116 1.13 -9.25 6.10
N GLY A 117 1.26 -10.58 6.08
CA GLY A 117 0.49 -11.46 5.20
C GLY A 117 1.25 -11.88 3.93
N LEU A 118 2.55 -11.58 3.89
CA LEU A 118 3.51 -12.01 2.88
C LEU A 118 4.42 -13.09 3.47
N SER A 119 5.40 -13.58 2.69
CA SER A 119 6.43 -14.50 3.22
C SER A 119 7.29 -13.87 4.31
N GLU A 120 7.50 -12.55 4.23
CA GLU A 120 8.26 -11.76 5.19
C GLU A 120 7.54 -10.42 5.42
N THR A 121 7.71 -9.82 6.59
CA THR A 121 7.19 -8.47 6.84
C THR A 121 7.98 -7.46 6.02
N ILE A 122 7.28 -6.60 5.29
CA ILE A 122 7.88 -5.49 4.53
C ILE A 122 7.48 -4.19 5.21
N ARG A 123 8.46 -3.34 5.51
CA ARG A 123 8.20 -1.99 6.03
C ARG A 123 8.10 -1.01 4.89
N VAL A 124 7.01 -0.24 4.84
CA VAL A 124 6.84 0.86 3.89
C VAL A 124 6.96 2.18 4.64
N ILE A 125 7.97 2.97 4.30
CA ILE A 125 8.16 4.35 4.77
C ILE A 125 7.72 5.27 3.63
N ALA A 126 6.55 5.86 3.78
CA ALA A 126 5.94 6.75 2.81
C ALA A 126 6.19 8.22 3.19
N ILE A 127 6.76 9.01 2.29
CA ILE A 127 7.23 10.37 2.57
C ILE A 127 6.66 11.36 1.55
N TYR A 128 6.26 12.53 2.02
CA TYR A 128 6.13 13.71 1.18
C TYR A 128 7.06 14.79 1.70
N TRP A 129 7.99 15.23 0.87
CA TRP A 129 8.91 16.30 1.20
C TRP A 129 8.45 17.56 0.47
N PRO A 130 7.89 18.56 1.18
CA PRO A 130 7.42 19.78 0.52
C PRO A 130 8.58 20.55 -0.10
N ALA A 131 8.33 21.15 -1.26
CA ALA A 131 9.31 22.01 -1.92
C ALA A 131 9.80 23.14 -0.99
N GLY A 132 11.11 23.29 -0.89
CA GLY A 132 11.76 24.33 -0.07
C GLY A 132 11.86 24.03 1.43
N GLN A 133 11.41 22.85 1.89
CA GLN A 133 11.72 22.36 3.23
C GLN A 133 12.97 21.48 3.19
N ILE A 134 13.70 21.41 4.30
CA ILE A 134 14.81 20.46 4.47
C ILE A 134 14.32 19.38 5.44
N MET A 135 14.37 18.13 5.01
CA MET A 135 14.12 16.95 5.82
C MET A 135 15.44 16.19 5.92
N MET A 136 15.74 15.67 7.11
CA MET A 136 16.93 14.86 7.35
C MET A 136 16.53 13.39 7.25
N LEU A 137 17.13 12.65 6.32
CA LEU A 137 16.87 11.21 6.18
C LEU A 137 17.33 10.44 7.43
N GLU A 138 18.26 11.01 8.19
CA GLU A 138 18.75 10.55 9.47
C GLU A 138 17.62 10.39 10.51
N ASP A 139 16.56 11.20 10.41
CA ASP A 139 15.39 11.08 11.29
C ASP A 139 14.63 9.75 11.07
N LEU A 140 14.83 9.11 9.92
CA LEU A 140 14.20 7.86 9.53
C LEU A 140 15.08 6.63 9.79
N GLU A 141 16.39 6.81 9.97
CA GLU A 141 17.35 5.71 10.21
C GLU A 141 16.90 4.71 11.29
N PRO A 142 16.37 5.14 12.46
CA PRO A 142 15.93 4.22 13.51
C PRO A 142 14.78 3.28 13.09
N TYR A 143 14.06 3.64 12.03
CA TYR A 143 12.91 2.89 11.53
C TYR A 143 13.25 2.01 10.33
N ILE A 144 14.46 2.12 9.76
CA ILE A 144 14.89 1.28 8.66
C ILE A 144 15.29 -0.09 9.21
N ILE A 145 14.59 -1.12 8.76
CA ILE A 145 14.88 -2.53 9.04
C ILE A 145 15.18 -3.30 7.74
N GLU A 146 15.59 -4.56 7.88
CA GLU A 146 15.59 -5.49 6.75
C GLU A 146 14.21 -5.51 6.07
N ASN A 147 14.19 -5.46 4.74
CA ASN A 147 12.97 -5.34 3.93
C ASN A 147 12.19 -4.01 4.08
N THR A 148 12.90 -2.89 4.18
CA THR A 148 12.29 -1.56 4.12
C THR A 148 12.24 -1.01 2.69
N ILE A 149 11.07 -0.49 2.31
CA ILE A 149 10.84 0.27 1.08
C ILE A 149 10.54 1.70 1.47
N ILE A 150 11.43 2.62 1.09
CA ILE A 150 11.24 4.05 1.25
C ILE A 150 10.74 4.61 -0.09
N THR A 151 9.59 5.25 -0.10
CA THR A 151 9.00 5.77 -1.33
C THR A 151 8.12 6.99 -1.07
N GLY A 152 7.91 7.78 -2.11
CA GLY A 152 7.13 9.00 -2.00
C GLY A 152 7.63 10.06 -2.97
N ASP A 153 7.28 11.31 -2.67
CA ASP A 153 7.75 12.46 -3.42
C ASP A 153 8.69 13.26 -2.53
N PHE A 154 9.96 13.25 -2.90
CA PHE A 154 11.05 13.87 -2.14
C PHE A 154 11.30 15.31 -2.58
N ASN A 155 10.69 15.80 -3.67
CA ASN A 155 10.96 17.11 -4.28
C ASN A 155 12.46 17.50 -4.35
N ALA A 156 13.35 16.51 -4.38
CA ALA A 156 14.79 16.64 -4.38
C ALA A 156 15.33 16.32 -5.77
N SER A 157 16.24 17.16 -6.24
CA SER A 157 16.93 16.93 -7.51
C SER A 157 17.92 15.76 -7.37
N ILE A 158 18.16 14.98 -8.43
CA ILE A 158 19.06 13.79 -8.42
C ILE A 158 20.45 14.04 -7.78
N LYS A 159 20.94 15.30 -7.76
CA LYS A 159 22.21 15.66 -7.12
C LYS A 159 22.21 15.58 -5.59
N GLU A 160 21.03 15.55 -4.99
CA GLU A 160 20.81 15.54 -3.53
C GLU A 160 20.61 14.10 -2.99
N TRP A 161 20.66 13.09 -3.86
CA TRP A 161 20.44 11.69 -3.52
C TRP A 161 21.72 10.87 -3.31
N GLY A 162 22.91 11.48 -3.45
CA GLY A 162 24.22 10.78 -3.43
C GLY A 162 25.31 11.53 -2.68
#